data_AF-A0A969RVE7-F1
#
_entry.id   AF-A0A969RVE7-F1
#
_cell.length_a   1.000
_cell.length_b   1.000
_cell.length_c   1.000
_cell.angle_alpha   90.00
_cell.angle_beta   90.00
_cell.angle_gamma   90.00
#
_symmetry.space_group_name_H-M   'P 1'
#
loop_
_entity.id
_entity.type
_entity.pdbx_description
1 polymer ?
#
loop_
_entity_poly.entity_id
_entity_poly.type
_entity_poly.pdbx_seq_one_letter_code
_entity_poly.pdbx_strand_id
1 'polypeptide(L)'
;MVSNQSDIQGDIDAVLTDKALTDEVPILAVEELEPEDQELRLRIEAAQKLLPSWFIIRMMSDSWYFGLLTVNNTIIGIQCVDGVSQAADGSIWLDVTLLDTNLLRTDALQQDIIIAPTSRTRASINASHIVAAFELEDT
;
A
#
# COMPACT_ATOMS: atom_id res chain seq x y z
N MET A 1 -72.45 20.70 -48.67
CA MET A 1 -71.99 22.03 -48.24
C MET A 1 -70.57 21.87 -47.75
N VAL A 2 -69.66 22.59 -48.41
CA VAL A 2 -68.19 22.55 -48.27
C VAL A 2 -67.77 23.84 -47.57
N SER A 3 -66.55 23.83 -47.01
CA SER A 3 -65.76 24.99 -46.54
C SER A 3 -66.05 25.42 -45.09
N ASN A 4 -65.07 25.80 -44.26
CA ASN A 4 -63.74 26.32 -44.56
C ASN A 4 -62.81 26.25 -43.32
N GLN A 5 -61.49 26.22 -43.59
CA GLN A 5 -60.41 26.70 -42.70
C GLN A 5 -60.67 28.19 -42.34
N SER A 6 -60.12 28.84 -41.32
CA SER A 6 -58.77 28.82 -40.75
C SER A 6 -58.70 29.71 -39.49
N ASP A 7 -57.57 29.60 -38.78
CA ASP A 7 -56.91 30.62 -37.95
C ASP A 7 -57.54 31.03 -36.60
N ILE A 8 -56.77 30.83 -35.52
CA ILE A 8 -55.92 31.90 -34.95
C ILE A 8 -54.95 31.27 -33.94
N GLN A 9 -53.67 31.45 -34.29
CA GLN A 9 -52.47 31.32 -33.48
C GLN A 9 -52.52 32.22 -32.24
N GLY A 10 -52.04 31.74 -31.09
CA GLY A 10 -51.74 32.61 -29.95
C GLY A 10 -51.45 31.80 -28.69
N ASP A 11 -50.17 31.68 -28.38
CA ASP A 11 -49.52 31.58 -27.06
C ASP A 11 -50.41 31.26 -25.85
N ILE A 12 -49.96 30.31 -25.03
CA ILE A 12 -49.57 30.55 -23.62
C ILE A 12 -49.12 29.19 -23.04
N ASP A 13 -47.82 29.14 -22.77
CA ASP A 13 -47.15 28.51 -21.62
C ASP A 13 -47.58 27.12 -21.12
N ALA A 14 -46.56 26.26 -21.05
CA ALA A 14 -46.03 25.74 -19.78
C ALA A 14 -45.77 24.22 -19.81
N VAL A 15 -44.49 23.89 -19.60
CA VAL A 15 -44.04 22.70 -18.87
C VAL A 15 -44.12 21.38 -19.63
N LEU A 16 -43.18 21.17 -20.55
CA LEU A 16 -42.57 19.85 -20.78
C LEU A 16 -41.12 20.05 -21.22
N THR A 17 -40.24 20.26 -20.25
CA THR A 17 -38.79 20.06 -20.42
C THR A 17 -38.41 18.85 -19.60
N ASP A 18 -38.81 17.66 -20.07
CA ASP A 18 -38.25 16.40 -19.58
C ASP A 18 -36.89 16.23 -20.27
N LYS A 19 -35.90 16.94 -19.72
CA LYS A 19 -34.52 16.86 -20.15
C LYS A 19 -33.98 15.55 -19.57
N ALA A 20 -33.92 14.55 -20.44
CA ALA A 20 -33.29 13.26 -20.18
C ALA A 20 -32.00 13.44 -19.37
N LEU A 21 -32.02 12.85 -18.18
CA LEU A 21 -30.93 12.71 -17.24
C LEU A 21 -29.88 11.77 -17.84
N THR A 22 -28.98 12.29 -18.67
CA THR A 22 -27.69 11.62 -18.90
C THR A 22 -26.79 12.04 -17.76
N ASP A 23 -26.91 11.34 -16.63
CA ASP A 23 -25.85 11.27 -15.64
C ASP A 23 -24.69 10.50 -16.28
N GLU A 24 -23.92 11.19 -17.13
CA GLU A 24 -22.54 10.80 -17.36
C GLU A 24 -21.83 10.99 -16.02
N VAL A 25 -21.76 9.89 -15.26
CA VAL A 25 -20.83 9.76 -14.15
C VAL A 25 -19.48 10.18 -14.71
N PRO A 26 -18.85 11.25 -14.19
CA PRO A 26 -17.51 11.60 -14.63
C PRO A 26 -16.65 10.38 -14.34
N ILE A 27 -16.13 9.76 -15.40
CA ILE A 27 -15.05 8.79 -15.30
C ILE A 27 -13.96 9.55 -14.54
N LEU A 28 -13.85 9.28 -13.24
CA LEU A 28 -12.78 9.81 -12.41
C LEU A 28 -11.51 9.52 -13.19
N ALA A 29 -10.80 10.59 -13.54
CA ALA A 29 -9.50 10.50 -14.17
C ALA A 29 -8.72 9.44 -13.40
N VAL A 30 -8.44 8.33 -14.07
CA VAL A 30 -7.46 7.38 -13.57
C VAL A 30 -6.18 8.18 -13.64
N GLU A 31 -5.84 8.81 -12.51
CA GLU A 31 -4.61 9.56 -12.33
C GLU A 31 -3.51 8.58 -12.75
N GLU A 32 -2.84 8.87 -13.87
CA GLU A 32 -1.75 8.04 -14.38
C GLU A 32 -0.67 8.06 -13.32
N LEU A 33 -0.68 7.05 -12.44
CA LEU A 33 0.31 6.90 -11.40
C LEU A 33 1.68 6.79 -12.05
N GLU A 34 2.66 7.47 -11.45
CA GLU A 34 4.05 7.37 -11.89
C GLU A 34 4.46 5.89 -11.93
N PRO A 35 5.30 5.48 -12.90
CA PRO A 35 5.66 4.06 -13.08
C PRO A 35 6.22 3.40 -11.81
N GLU A 36 6.94 4.16 -10.98
CA GLU A 36 7.52 3.70 -9.71
C GLU A 36 6.44 3.32 -8.69
N ASP A 37 5.37 4.10 -8.60
CA ASP A 37 4.25 3.84 -7.68
C ASP A 37 3.43 2.63 -8.12
N GLN A 38 3.28 2.44 -9.44
CA GLN A 38 2.62 1.25 -9.98
C GLN A 38 3.40 -0.03 -9.66
N GLU A 39 4.72 0.00 -9.82
CA GLU A 39 5.58 -1.13 -9.49
C GLU A 39 5.52 -1.49 -7.99
N LEU A 40 5.57 -0.49 -7.11
CA LEU A 40 5.45 -0.70 -5.67
C LEU A 40 4.11 -1.36 -5.30
N ARG A 41 2.99 -0.90 -5.88
CA ARG A 41 1.67 -1.50 -5.64
C ARG A 41 1.61 -2.97 -6.05
N LEU A 42 2.15 -3.30 -7.22
CA LEU A 42 2.20 -4.69 -7.69
C LEU A 42 3.03 -5.59 -6.75
N ARG A 43 4.14 -5.07 -6.21
CA ARG A 43 4.97 -5.80 -5.23
C ARG A 43 4.23 -6.02 -3.92
N ILE A 44 3.52 -5.00 -3.42
CA ILE A 44 2.69 -5.11 -2.21
C ILE A 44 1.59 -6.16 -2.39
N GLU A 45 0.88 -6.15 -3.52
CA GLU A 45 -0.16 -7.14 -3.82
C GLU A 45 0.38 -8.57 -3.88
N ALA A 46 1.59 -8.76 -4.42
CA ALA A 46 2.26 -10.06 -4.42
C ALA A 46 2.64 -10.50 -3.00
N ALA A 47 3.18 -9.59 -2.19
CA ALA A 47 3.60 -9.86 -0.82
C ALA A 47 2.42 -10.16 0.13
N GLN A 48 1.27 -9.50 -0.04
CA GLN A 48 0.05 -9.77 0.73
C GLN A 48 -0.49 -11.20 0.54
N LYS A 49 -0.15 -11.89 -0.55
CA LYS A 49 -0.50 -13.29 -0.76
C LYS A 49 0.37 -14.25 0.06
N LEU A 50 1.54 -13.79 0.49
CA LEU A 50 2.55 -14.59 1.18
C LEU A 50 2.59 -14.30 2.69
N LEU A 51 2.20 -13.09 3.10
CA LEU A 51 2.38 -12.58 4.46
C LEU A 51 1.12 -11.84 4.94
N PRO A 52 0.92 -11.72 6.27
CA PRO A 52 -0.23 -11.00 6.81
C PRO A 52 -0.33 -9.56 6.30
N SER A 53 -1.54 -9.09 5.98
CA SER A 53 -1.74 -7.83 5.24
C SER A 53 -1.23 -6.59 5.97
N TRP A 54 -1.36 -6.52 7.30
CA TRP A 54 -0.85 -5.39 8.09
C TRP A 54 0.68 -5.28 8.03
N PHE A 55 1.36 -6.42 8.03
CA PHE A 55 2.83 -6.53 8.01
C PHE A 55 3.42 -5.83 6.79
N ILE A 56 2.81 -6.07 5.61
CA ILE A 56 3.36 -5.63 4.33
C ILE A 56 2.98 -4.20 3.98
N ILE A 57 1.75 -3.77 4.25
CA ILE A 57 1.32 -2.40 3.90
C ILE A 57 2.19 -1.37 4.62
N ARG A 58 2.43 -1.56 5.93
CA ARG A 58 3.22 -0.59 6.71
C ARG A 58 4.72 -0.71 6.43
N MET A 59 5.27 -1.91 6.41
CA MET A 59 6.73 -2.09 6.29
C MET A 59 7.29 -1.89 4.88
N MET A 60 6.46 -1.99 3.83
CA MET A 60 6.88 -1.72 2.45
C MET A 60 6.56 -0.30 1.97
N SER A 61 5.61 0.39 2.61
CA SER A 61 5.17 1.73 2.16
C SER A 61 5.72 2.87 3.01
N ASP A 62 6.36 2.57 4.13
CA ASP A 62 6.88 3.56 5.07
C ASP A 62 8.31 3.22 5.47
N SER A 63 9.06 4.24 5.86
CA SER A 63 10.38 4.12 6.46
C SER A 63 10.24 4.40 7.95
N TRP A 64 10.09 3.34 8.76
CA TRP A 64 9.96 3.41 10.22
C TRP A 64 10.97 2.47 10.88
N TYR A 65 11.05 2.40 12.21
CA TYR A 65 11.88 1.39 12.87
C TYR A 65 11.01 0.22 13.30
N PHE A 66 11.31 -0.96 12.76
CA PHE A 66 10.59 -2.18 13.05
C PHE A 66 11.51 -3.25 13.62
N GLY A 67 10.97 -4.05 14.55
CA GLY A 67 11.62 -5.22 15.11
C GLY A 67 10.99 -6.49 14.54
N LEU A 68 11.83 -7.41 14.08
CA LEU A 68 11.43 -8.77 13.71
C LEU A 68 11.91 -9.74 14.78
N LEU A 69 10.99 -10.32 15.56
CA LEU A 69 11.32 -11.32 16.57
C LEU A 69 11.51 -12.68 15.92
N THR A 70 12.68 -13.27 16.10
CA THR A 70 13.00 -14.60 15.59
C THR A 70 12.60 -15.70 16.58
N VAL A 71 12.52 -16.94 16.08
CA VAL A 71 12.28 -18.15 16.90
C VAL A 71 13.30 -18.37 18.03
N ASN A 72 14.47 -17.73 17.95
CA ASN A 72 15.53 -17.82 18.96
C ASN A 72 15.51 -16.67 19.98
N ASN A 73 14.42 -15.91 20.04
CA ASN A 73 14.27 -14.74 20.91
C ASN A 73 15.32 -13.64 20.64
N THR A 74 15.77 -13.54 19.38
CA THR A 74 16.61 -12.44 18.90
C THR A 74 15.75 -11.50 18.05
N ILE A 75 15.93 -10.20 18.21
CA ILE A 75 15.24 -9.19 17.40
C ILE A 75 16.17 -8.75 16.28
N ILE A 76 15.66 -8.70 15.05
CA ILE A 76 16.35 -8.05 13.92
C ILE A 76 15.68 -6.70 13.71
N GLY A 77 16.47 -5.62 13.80
CA GLY A 77 16.01 -4.26 13.56
C GLY A 77 16.07 -3.92 12.07
N ILE A 78 14.93 -3.55 11.49
CA ILE A 78 14.80 -3.12 10.09
C ILE A 78 14.14 -1.74 9.98
N GLN A 79 14.46 -1.03 8.91
CA GLN A 79 13.83 0.22 8.52
C GLN A 79 12.61 -0.02 7.62
N CYS A 80 12.74 -0.94 6.66
CA CYS A 80 11.68 -1.28 5.72
C CYS A 80 11.92 -2.65 5.10
N VAL A 81 10.86 -3.20 4.52
CA VAL A 81 10.90 -4.35 3.61
C VAL A 81 10.92 -3.82 2.19
N ASP A 82 12.02 -4.05 1.48
CA ASP A 82 12.24 -3.62 0.10
C ASP A 82 11.57 -4.56 -0.91
N GLY A 83 11.40 -5.83 -0.52
CA GLY A 83 10.82 -6.85 -1.37
C GLY A 83 10.48 -8.14 -0.64
N VAL A 84 9.59 -8.91 -1.24
CA VAL A 84 9.25 -10.26 -0.79
C VAL A 84 9.36 -11.19 -1.99
N SER A 85 10.09 -12.29 -1.81
CA SER A 85 10.28 -13.30 -2.83
C SER A 85 10.00 -14.69 -2.27
N GLN A 86 9.63 -15.60 -3.16
CA GLN A 86 9.54 -17.02 -2.85
C GLN A 86 10.63 -17.76 -3.63
N ALA A 87 11.51 -18.46 -2.94
CA ALA A 87 12.54 -19.28 -3.56
C ALA A 87 11.95 -20.57 -4.15
N ALA A 88 12.73 -21.27 -4.97
CA ALA A 88 12.29 -22.49 -5.65
C ALA A 88 11.90 -23.63 -4.70
N ASP A 89 12.40 -23.62 -3.46
CA ASP A 89 12.05 -24.57 -2.40
C ASP A 89 10.78 -24.18 -1.62
N GLY A 90 10.12 -23.08 -2.02
CA GLY A 90 8.92 -22.55 -1.39
C GLY A 90 9.17 -21.64 -0.19
N SER A 91 10.43 -21.45 0.23
CA SER A 91 10.77 -20.53 1.32
C SER A 91 10.50 -19.08 0.94
N ILE A 92 9.97 -18.31 1.89
CA ILE A 92 9.68 -16.88 1.70
C ILE A 92 10.85 -16.07 2.25
N TRP A 93 11.37 -15.16 1.44
CA TRP A 93 12.47 -14.27 1.77
C TRP A 93 12.02 -12.81 1.73
N LEU A 94 12.44 -12.05 2.72
CA LEU A 94 12.26 -10.62 2.83
C LEU A 94 13.59 -9.95 2.46
N ASP A 95 13.60 -9.13 1.43
CA ASP A 95 14.70 -8.19 1.22
C ASP A 95 14.40 -6.95 2.06
N VAL A 96 15.36 -6.56 2.90
CA VAL A 96 15.15 -5.51 3.91
C VAL A 96 16.33 -4.56 3.95
N THR A 97 16.04 -3.36 4.44
CA THR A 97 17.05 -2.43 4.91
C THR A 97 17.14 -2.53 6.43
N LEU A 98 18.27 -3.00 6.95
CA LEU A 98 18.56 -3.08 8.39
C LEU A 98 18.71 -1.67 8.99
N LEU A 99 18.41 -1.54 10.29
CA LEU A 99 18.70 -0.32 11.02
C LEU A 99 20.20 -0.05 11.12
N ASP A 100 20.60 1.21 11.05
CA ASP A 100 21.99 1.63 11.26
C ASP A 100 22.31 1.65 12.77
N THR A 101 23.53 1.28 13.12
CA THR A 101 24.17 1.42 14.44
C THR A 101 23.93 2.72 15.17
N ASN A 102 23.71 3.83 14.46
CA ASN A 102 23.60 5.14 15.08
C ASN A 102 22.16 5.56 15.44
N LEU A 103 21.16 4.78 15.06
CA LEU A 103 19.77 5.23 15.05
C LEU A 103 18.92 4.70 16.22
N LEU A 104 19.29 3.57 16.83
CA LEU A 104 18.53 3.00 17.93
C LEU A 104 19.05 3.43 19.29
N ARG A 105 18.18 4.05 20.09
CA ARG A 105 18.37 4.14 21.54
C ARG A 105 18.05 2.78 22.17
N THR A 106 19.08 1.98 22.37
CA THR A 106 18.96 0.61 22.89
C THR A 106 18.78 0.53 24.40
N ASP A 107 18.81 1.66 25.12
CA ASP A 107 18.70 1.74 26.58
C ASP A 107 17.34 1.28 27.11
N ALA A 108 16.29 1.35 26.30
CA ALA A 108 14.95 0.88 26.65
C ALA A 108 14.72 -0.64 26.40
N LEU A 109 15.61 -1.29 25.64
CA LEU A 109 15.40 -2.68 25.20
C LEU A 109 16.16 -3.65 26.10
N GLN A 110 15.45 -4.60 26.70
CA GLN A 110 16.05 -5.65 27.55
C GLN A 110 16.70 -6.79 26.74
N GLN A 111 16.68 -6.70 25.40
CA GLN A 111 17.12 -7.76 24.49
C GLN A 111 18.11 -7.21 23.46
N ASP A 112 19.07 -8.04 23.07
CA ASP A 112 20.00 -7.71 22.00
C ASP A 112 19.26 -7.62 20.66
N ILE A 113 19.41 -6.47 19.99
CA ILE A 113 18.91 -6.25 18.63
C ILE A 113 20.06 -6.39 17.63
N ILE A 114 19.87 -7.26 16.64
CA ILE A 114 20.72 -7.34 15.46
C ILE A 114 20.39 -6.16 14.54
N ILE A 115 21.39 -5.36 14.24
CA ILE A 115 21.34 -4.21 13.32
C ILE A 115 22.46 -4.34 12.29
N ALA A 116 22.55 -3.40 11.34
CA ALA A 116 23.62 -3.42 10.34
C ALA A 116 24.99 -3.32 11.02
N PRO A 117 25.92 -4.28 10.81
CA PRO A 117 27.25 -4.24 11.45
C PRO A 117 28.19 -3.19 10.83
N THR A 118 27.79 -2.61 9.70
CA THR A 118 28.54 -1.61 8.93
C THR A 118 27.54 -0.65 8.28
N SER A 119 28.04 0.32 7.50
CA SER A 119 27.19 1.18 6.66
C SER A 119 26.44 0.45 5.53
N ARG A 120 26.66 -0.85 5.35
CA ARG A 120 25.90 -1.69 4.41
C ARG A 120 24.69 -2.27 5.13
N THR A 121 23.51 -1.73 4.82
CA THR A 121 22.25 -2.04 5.51
C THR A 121 21.39 -3.09 4.81
N ARG A 122 21.63 -3.38 3.52
CA ARG A 122 20.81 -4.36 2.77
C ARG A 122 21.05 -5.78 3.27
N ALA A 123 19.97 -6.50 3.53
CA ALA A 123 19.99 -7.91 3.93
C ALA A 123 18.77 -8.67 3.39
N SER A 124 18.87 -10.00 3.39
CA SER A 124 17.73 -10.88 3.10
C SER A 124 17.46 -11.77 4.31
N ILE A 125 16.19 -11.89 4.71
CA ILE A 125 15.74 -12.60 5.90
C ILE A 125 14.75 -13.68 5.48
N ASN A 126 14.97 -14.91 5.93
CA ASN A 126 14.00 -15.98 5.72
C ASN A 126 12.83 -15.82 6.71
N ALA A 127 11.62 -15.62 6.17
CA ALA A 127 10.42 -15.33 6.95
C ALA A 127 9.96 -16.50 7.83
N SER A 128 10.36 -17.75 7.51
CA SER A 128 10.00 -18.93 8.31
C SER A 128 10.55 -18.93 9.73
N HIS A 129 11.53 -18.06 10.01
CA HIS A 129 12.13 -17.90 11.34
C HIS A 129 11.60 -16.70 12.11
N ILE A 130 10.61 -15.97 11.57
CA ILE A 130 10.02 -14.80 12.21
C ILE A 130 8.71 -15.20 12.90
N VAL A 131 8.61 -14.85 14.18
CA VAL A 131 7.45 -15.17 15.04
C VAL A 131 6.55 -13.95 15.21
N ALA A 132 7.13 -12.75 15.25
CA ALA A 132 6.38 -11.51 15.39
C ALA A 132 7.11 -10.34 14.74
N ALA A 133 6.36 -9.29 14.44
CA ALA A 133 6.93 -8.00 14.11
C ALA A 133 6.16 -6.86 14.77
N PHE A 134 6.87 -5.79 15.10
CA PHE A 134 6.36 -4.66 15.87
C PHE A 134 7.16 -3.39 15.57
N GLU A 135 6.59 -2.24 15.88
CA GLU A 135 7.26 -0.94 15.78
C GLU A 135 8.19 -0.75 16.98
N LEU A 136 9.37 -0.16 16.75
CA LEU A 136 10.41 0.10 17.76
C LEU A 136 10.42 1.56 18.25
N GLU A 137 9.81 2.47 17.50
CA GLU A 137 9.60 3.86 17.91
C GLU A 137 8.11 4.14 18.09
N ASP A 138 7.81 4.92 19.11
CA ASP A 138 6.49 5.47 19.40
C ASP A 138 6.55 7.00 19.21
N THR A 139 5.47 7.61 18.73
CA THR A 139 5.44 9.05 18.36
C THR A 139 4.97 9.94 19.50
#